data_AF-A0A2G2GEZ8-F1
#
_entry.id   AF-A0A2G2GEZ8-F1
#
_cell.length_a   1.000
_cell.length_b   1.000
_cell.length_c   1.000
_cell.angle_alpha   90.00
_cell.angle_beta   90.00
_cell.angle_gamma   90.00
#
_symmetry.space_group_name_H-M   'P 1'
#
loop_
_entity.id
_entity.type
_entity.pdbx_description
1 polymer ?
#
loop_
_entity_poly.entity_id
_entity_poly.type
_entity_poly.pdbx_seq_one_letter_code
_entity_poly.pdbx_strand_id
1 'polypeptide(L)'
;MWFRANVLAQRPDFINDCNCSLCEKSGGAWGYFDTASVEVSGQTQPYIRQDMESPAIALHFCAKCGVTTHWVLIKKPKRTPSASKTCGVNMNIFDCADLAGVEIRFPEGRSWDGVGQYAYRKSPTIIGE
;
A
#
# COMPACT_ATOMS: atom_id res chain seq x y z
N MET A 1 2.45 -21.14 11.16
CA MET A 1 3.78 -20.60 10.79
C MET A 1 3.54 -19.18 10.34
N TRP A 2 3.53 -18.27 11.32
CA TRP A 2 3.33 -16.84 11.08
C TRP A 2 4.60 -16.31 10.43
N PHE A 3 4.45 -15.43 9.46
CA PHE A 3 5.53 -14.54 9.04
C PHE A 3 5.91 -13.75 10.30
N ARG A 4 7.04 -14.09 10.94
CA ARG A 4 7.75 -13.08 11.70
C ARG A 4 8.10 -12.03 10.67
N ALA A 5 7.46 -10.87 10.75
CA ALA A 5 7.80 -9.74 9.91
C ALA A 5 9.32 -9.58 10.00
N ASN A 6 10.01 -9.91 8.91
CA ASN A 6 11.43 -9.61 8.83
C ASN A 6 11.54 -8.10 9.06
N VAL A 7 12.45 -7.71 9.96
CA VAL A 7 12.76 -6.32 10.31
C VAL A 7 12.70 -5.44 9.06
N LEU A 8 11.90 -4.38 9.11
CA LEU A 8 11.90 -3.35 8.08
C LEU A 8 13.31 -2.76 7.99
N ALA A 9 14.02 -3.03 6.90
CA ALA A 9 15.34 -2.44 6.68
C ALA A 9 15.28 -0.90 6.63
N GLN A 10 14.13 -0.37 6.20
CA GLN A 10 13.81 1.05 6.19
C GLN A 10 12.33 1.25 6.52
N ARG A 11 12.01 2.21 7.38
CA ARG A 11 10.63 2.65 7.62
C ARG A 11 10.11 3.46 6.43
N PRO A 12 8.81 3.39 6.09
CA PRO A 12 8.24 4.29 5.11
C PRO A 12 8.23 5.73 5.65
N ASP A 13 8.33 6.72 4.77
CA ASP A 13 8.21 8.13 5.15
C ASP A 13 6.84 8.45 5.77
N PHE A 14 5.79 7.79 5.25
CA PHE A 14 4.42 7.86 5.75
C PHE A 14 3.62 6.64 5.26
N ILE A 15 2.46 6.43 5.86
CA ILE A 15 1.51 5.38 5.50
C ILE A 15 0.24 6.01 4.98
N ASN A 16 -0.28 5.52 3.86
CA ASN A 16 -1.63 5.89 3.39
C ASN A 16 -2.65 4.80 3.75
N ASP A 17 -3.56 5.13 4.67
CA ASP A 17 -4.76 4.36 4.99
C ASP A 17 -5.97 4.94 4.23
N CYS A 18 -6.03 4.59 2.95
CA CYS A 18 -7.06 5.05 2.02
C CYS A 18 -8.36 4.24 2.18
N ASN A 19 -9.51 4.91 2.09
CA ASN A 19 -10.84 4.27 2.18
C ASN A 19 -11.49 3.89 0.84
N CYS A 20 -10.75 3.88 -0.27
CA CYS A 20 -11.31 3.41 -1.55
C CYS A 20 -11.70 1.94 -1.45
N SER A 21 -12.62 1.49 -2.31
CA SER A 21 -13.14 0.11 -2.31
C SER A 21 -12.03 -0.96 -2.34
N LEU A 22 -10.94 -0.72 -3.08
CA LEU A 22 -9.81 -1.63 -3.14
C LEU A 22 -9.04 -1.67 -1.81
N CYS A 23 -8.66 -0.52 -1.24
CA CYS A 23 -7.81 -0.46 -0.04
C CYS A 23 -8.55 -0.94 1.20
N GLU A 24 -9.79 -0.48 1.39
CA GLU A 24 -10.62 -0.85 2.54
C GLU A 24 -10.90 -2.36 2.56
N LYS A 25 -11.30 -2.96 1.43
CA LYS A 25 -11.61 -4.39 1.35
C LYS A 25 -10.39 -5.29 1.39
N SER A 26 -9.23 -4.79 0.99
CA SER A 26 -7.97 -5.55 1.04
C SER A 26 -7.22 -5.39 2.38
N GLY A 27 -7.71 -4.53 3.28
CA GLY A 27 -7.03 -4.20 4.54
C GLY A 27 -5.69 -3.50 4.31
N GLY A 28 -5.60 -2.67 3.26
CA GLY A 28 -4.37 -2.03 2.83
C GLY A 28 -4.07 -0.72 3.56
N ALA A 29 -2.91 -0.67 4.23
CA ALA A 29 -2.30 0.55 4.72
C ALA A 29 -0.89 0.64 4.12
N TRP A 30 -0.65 1.58 3.21
CA TRP A 30 0.49 1.47 2.27
C TRP A 30 1.67 2.35 2.66
N GLY A 31 2.83 1.74 2.89
CA GLY A 31 4.14 2.40 2.85
C GLY A 31 4.73 2.28 1.44
N TYR A 32 5.40 3.32 0.95
CA TYR A 32 5.86 3.42 -0.44
C TYR A 32 7.37 3.25 -0.52
N PHE A 33 7.83 2.40 -1.44
CA PHE A 33 9.24 2.05 -1.60
C PHE A 33 9.62 1.96 -3.08
N ASP A 34 10.92 2.01 -3.38
CA ASP A 34 11.39 1.57 -4.68
C ASP A 34 11.21 0.06 -4.78
N THR A 35 10.62 -0.42 -5.88
CA THR A 35 10.49 -1.84 -6.20
C THR A 35 11.81 -2.61 -6.06
N ALA A 36 12.95 -2.00 -6.35
CA ALA A 36 14.26 -2.62 -6.23
C ALA A 36 14.73 -2.78 -4.77
N SER A 37 14.14 -2.04 -3.82
CA SER A 37 14.46 -2.16 -2.39
C SER A 37 13.52 -3.10 -1.63
N VAL A 38 12.56 -3.74 -2.32
CA VAL A 38 11.59 -4.64 -1.71
C VAL A 38 11.82 -6.06 -2.19
N GLU A 39 12.09 -6.95 -1.25
CA GLU A 39 12.14 -8.39 -1.49
C GLU A 39 10.83 -9.06 -1.04
N VAL A 40 10.24 -9.86 -1.92
CA VAL A 40 9.03 -10.63 -1.62
C VAL A 40 9.36 -12.11 -1.62
N SER A 41 9.30 -12.73 -0.44
CA SER A 41 9.48 -14.17 -0.28
C SER A 41 8.13 -14.90 -0.26
N GLY A 42 8.06 -16.05 -0.95
CA GLY A 42 6.87 -16.89 -0.99
C GLY A 42 5.96 -16.61 -2.19
N GLN A 43 4.97 -17.48 -2.40
CA GLN A 43 4.06 -17.38 -3.54
C GLN A 43 2.95 -16.38 -3.28
N THR A 44 2.76 -15.45 -4.21
CA THR A 44 1.65 -14.48 -4.20
C THR A 44 0.78 -14.63 -5.46
N GLN A 45 -0.47 -14.18 -5.36
CA GLN A 45 -1.40 -14.08 -6.47
C GLN A 45 -1.78 -12.60 -6.68
N PRO A 46 -1.77 -12.11 -7.93
CA PRO A 46 -2.20 -10.75 -8.24
C PRO A 46 -3.71 -10.65 -8.40
N TYR A 47 -4.26 -9.51 -8.01
CA TYR A 47 -5.61 -9.07 -8.29
C TYR A 47 -5.60 -7.66 -8.89
N ILE A 48 -6.30 -7.47 -10.00
CA ILE A 48 -6.50 -6.16 -10.62
C ILE A 48 -7.99 -5.84 -10.54
N ARG A 49 -8.31 -4.72 -9.90
CA ARG A 49 -9.69 -4.25 -9.76
C ARG A 49 -10.32 -3.96 -11.13
N GLN A 50 -11.61 -4.27 -11.27
CA GLN A 50 -12.37 -4.09 -12.53
C GLN A 50 -13.40 -2.97 -12.46
N ASP A 51 -13.59 -2.36 -11.31
CA ASP A 51 -14.51 -1.24 -11.05
C ASP A 51 -13.91 0.13 -11.45
N MET A 52 -12.82 0.14 -12.22
CA MET A 52 -12.14 1.35 -12.70
C MET A 52 -11.74 1.15 -14.17
N GLU A 53 -11.99 2.14 -15.03
CA GLU A 53 -11.67 2.06 -16.47
C GLU A 53 -10.18 1.83 -16.73
N SER A 54 -9.33 2.47 -15.94
CA SER A 54 -7.88 2.33 -16.04
C SER A 54 -7.23 2.05 -14.68
N PRO A 55 -7.23 0.79 -14.21
CA PRO A 55 -6.52 0.43 -12.99
C PRO A 55 -5.01 0.62 -13.19
N ALA A 56 -4.36 1.15 -12.15
CA ALA A 56 -2.93 1.47 -12.17
C ALA A 56 -2.06 0.42 -11.46
N ILE A 57 -2.66 -0.39 -10.57
CA ILE A 57 -1.94 -1.34 -9.72
C ILE A 57 -2.51 -2.75 -9.82
N ALA A 58 -1.65 -3.74 -9.61
CA ALA A 58 -2.01 -5.10 -9.22
C ALA A 58 -1.71 -5.27 -7.74
N LEU A 59 -2.71 -5.72 -6.98
CA LEU A 59 -2.61 -5.99 -5.56
C LEU A 59 -2.27 -7.46 -5.36
N HIS A 60 -1.19 -7.75 -4.65
CA HIS A 60 -0.70 -9.09 -4.39
C HIS A 60 -1.08 -9.55 -2.99
N PHE A 61 -1.51 -10.81 -2.89
CA PHE A 61 -1.83 -11.49 -1.64
C PHE A 61 -1.19 -12.87 -1.58
N CYS A 62 -0.94 -13.36 -0.37
CA CYS A 62 -0.37 -14.70 -0.16
C CYS A 62 -1.32 -15.78 -0.70
N ALA A 63 -0.82 -16.65 -1.58
CA ALA A 63 -1.61 -17.72 -2.19
C ALA A 63 -2.15 -18.75 -1.18
N LYS A 64 -1.57 -18.79 0.03
CA LYS A 64 -1.92 -19.77 1.08
C LYS A 64 -2.91 -19.24 2.11
N CYS A 65 -2.75 -18.00 2.56
CA CYS A 65 -3.57 -17.43 3.65
C CYS A 65 -4.42 -16.23 3.23
N GLY A 66 -4.26 -15.72 2.00
CA GLY A 66 -5.04 -14.57 1.51
C GLY A 66 -4.61 -13.21 2.04
N VAL A 67 -3.60 -13.13 2.91
CA VAL A 67 -3.10 -11.84 3.43
C VAL A 67 -2.55 -10.98 2.30
N THR A 68 -3.08 -9.77 2.16
CA THR A 68 -2.59 -8.73 1.25
C THR A 68 -1.22 -8.26 1.67
N THR A 69 -0.23 -8.33 0.78
CA THR A 69 1.17 -8.02 1.10
C THR A 69 1.66 -6.73 0.48
N HIS A 70 1.45 -6.54 -0.83
CA HIS A 70 1.97 -5.39 -1.55
C HIS A 70 1.13 -5.13 -2.81
N TRP A 71 1.35 -3.99 -3.46
CA TRP A 71 0.92 -3.77 -4.83
C TRP A 71 2.09 -3.33 -5.70
N VAL A 72 1.99 -3.63 -6.99
CA VAL A 72 2.93 -3.16 -8.02
C VAL A 72 2.18 -2.37 -9.08
N LEU A 73 2.88 -1.45 -9.74
CA LEU A 73 2.32 -0.73 -10.88
C LEU A 73 2.21 -1.66 -12.09
N ILE A 74 1.04 -1.69 -12.72
CA ILE A 74 0.80 -2.41 -13.99
C ILE A 74 0.87 -1.49 -15.21
N LYS A 75 0.87 -0.17 -14.99
CA LYS A 75 1.02 0.85 -16.03
C LYS A 75 2.00 1.91 -15.55
N LYS A 76 2.79 2.47 -16.47
CA LYS A 76 3.63 3.63 -16.15
C LYS A 76 2.74 4.81 -15.75
N PRO A 77 2.93 5.41 -14.55
CA PRO A 77 2.15 6.56 -14.14
C PRO A 77 2.45 7.74 -15.08
N LYS A 78 1.42 8.21 -15.80
CA LYS A 78 1.57 9.29 -16.80
C LYS A 78 1.97 10.63 -16.18
N ARG A 79 1.49 10.90 -14.96
CA ARG A 79 1.66 12.20 -14.27
C ARG A 79 2.88 12.27 -13.37
N THR A 80 3.38 11.12 -12.93
CA THR A 80 4.54 11.02 -12.04
C THR A 80 5.48 9.93 -12.59
N PRO A 81 6.18 10.18 -13.71
CA PRO A 81 7.06 9.18 -14.31
C PRO A 81 8.15 8.67 -13.36
N SER A 82 8.59 9.50 -12.41
CA SER A 82 9.49 9.11 -11.31
C SER A 82 8.90 8.04 -10.38
N ALA A 83 7.58 8.01 -10.22
CA ALA A 83 6.89 6.98 -9.44
C ALA A 83 6.77 5.65 -10.19
N SER A 84 7.28 5.52 -11.42
CA SER A 84 7.20 4.29 -12.22
C SER A 84 7.91 3.09 -11.62
N LYS A 85 8.79 3.31 -10.62
CA LYS A 85 9.50 2.28 -9.86
C LYS A 85 8.96 2.13 -8.44
N THR A 86 7.80 2.69 -8.13
CA THR A 86 7.25 2.63 -6.78
C THR A 86 6.34 1.41 -6.63
N CYS A 87 6.48 0.70 -5.52
CA CYS A 87 5.49 -0.24 -5.01
C CYS A 87 4.97 0.25 -3.65
N GLY A 88 3.84 -0.30 -3.23
CA GLY A 88 3.36 -0.11 -1.87
C GLY A 88 3.33 -1.43 -1.13
N VAL A 89 3.88 -1.43 0.06
CA VAL A 89 3.89 -2.58 0.96
C VAL A 89 2.84 -2.35 2.04
N ASN A 90 2.07 -3.39 2.38
CA ASN A 90 1.03 -3.30 3.39
C ASN A 90 1.66 -3.26 4.78
N MET A 91 1.64 -2.11 5.43
CA MET A 91 2.27 -1.91 6.74
C MET A 91 1.52 -2.65 7.86
N ASN A 92 0.28 -3.08 7.64
CA ASN A 92 -0.47 -3.90 8.60
C ASN A 92 0.13 -5.30 8.84
N ILE A 93 1.11 -5.73 8.02
CA ILE A 93 1.78 -7.03 8.21
C ILE A 93 3.04 -6.92 9.10
N PHE A 94 3.41 -5.72 9.54
CA PHE A 94 4.55 -5.46 10.42
C PHE A 94 4.08 -5.12 11.83
N ASP A 95 4.98 -5.30 12.81
CA ASP A 95 4.67 -4.99 14.20
C ASP A 95 4.60 -3.47 14.41
N CYS A 96 3.66 -3.01 15.24
CA CYS A 96 3.49 -1.58 15.51
C CYS A 96 4.76 -0.93 16.10
N ALA A 97 5.56 -1.70 16.84
CA ALA A 97 6.85 -1.24 17.38
C ALA A 97 7.87 -0.88 16.28
N ASP A 98 7.85 -1.59 15.15
CA ASP A 98 8.73 -1.30 14.01
C ASP A 98 8.30 -0.03 13.28
N LEU A 99 7.03 0.37 13.43
CA LEU A 99 6.40 1.52 12.79
C LEU A 99 6.23 2.74 13.70
N ALA A 100 6.70 2.67 14.95
CA ALA A 100 6.60 3.80 15.88
C ALA A 100 7.23 5.08 15.30
N GLY A 101 6.50 6.20 15.44
CA GLY A 101 6.89 7.50 14.89
C GLY A 101 6.54 7.72 13.41
N VAL A 102 5.99 6.71 12.72
CA VAL A 102 5.55 6.88 11.33
C VAL A 102 4.19 7.57 11.27
N GLU A 103 4.07 8.57 10.38
CA GLU A 103 2.82 9.28 10.11
C GLU A 103 1.86 8.40 9.29
N ILE A 104 0.63 8.23 9.77
CA ILE A 104 -0.49 7.68 8.99
C ILE A 104 -1.33 8.84 8.47
N ARG A 105 -1.53 8.85 7.16
CA ARG A 105 -2.42 9.75 6.43
C ARG A 105 -3.66 9.00 5.98
N PHE A 106 -4.77 9.72 5.82
CA PHE A 106 -6.06 9.13 5.51
C PHE A 106 -6.67 9.69 4.23
N PRO A 107 -6.17 9.29 3.03
CA PRO A 107 -6.78 9.69 1.76
C PRO A 107 -8.27 9.33 1.68
N GLU A 108 -9.06 10.26 1.13
CA GLU A 108 -10.46 10.06 0.76
C GLU A 108 -10.52 9.54 -0.69
N GLY A 109 -10.42 8.23 -0.83
CA GLY A 109 -10.43 7.55 -2.12
C GLY A 109 -11.79 6.99 -2.53
N ARG A 110 -12.81 7.00 -1.65
CA ARG A 110 -14.16 6.55 -2.02
C ARG A 110 -14.85 7.54 -2.95
N SER A 111 -14.62 8.84 -2.72
CA SER A 111 -15.15 9.93 -3.54
C SER A 111 -14.19 10.39 -4.64
N TRP A 112 -13.03 9.75 -4.82
CA TRP A 112 -12.04 10.15 -5.82
C TRP A 112 -12.26 9.46 -7.16
N ASP A 113 -12.32 10.25 -8.23
CA ASP A 113 -12.55 9.78 -9.61
C ASP A 113 -11.29 9.22 -10.30
N GLY A 114 -10.15 9.23 -9.60
CA GLY A 114 -8.86 8.79 -10.15
C GLY A 114 -8.08 9.89 -10.87
N VAL A 115 -8.58 11.12 -10.88
CA VAL A 115 -7.97 12.28 -11.55
C VAL A 115 -7.59 13.36 -10.53
N GLY A 116 -6.48 14.06 -10.75
CA GLY A 116 -6.08 15.16 -9.87
C GLY A 116 -5.49 14.72 -8.52
N GLN A 117 -5.70 15.53 -7.49
CA GLN A 117 -5.34 15.23 -6.09
C GLN A 117 -6.57 14.67 -5.36
N TYR A 118 -6.35 13.79 -4.39
CA TYR A 118 -7.40 13.31 -3.49
C TYR A 118 -7.44 14.17 -2.21
N ALA A 119 -8.62 14.25 -1.59
CA ALA A 119 -8.78 14.87 -0.28
C ALA A 119 -8.33 13.91 0.84
N TYR A 120 -8.40 14.38 2.10
CA TYR A 120 -8.16 13.56 3.28
C TYR A 120 -9.43 13.48 4.14
N ARG A 121 -9.80 12.27 4.57
CA ARG A 121 -11.02 12.01 5.35
C ARG A 121 -10.90 12.34 6.84
N LYS A 122 -9.68 12.49 7.35
CA LYS A 122 -9.35 12.96 8.71
C LYS A 122 -7.89 13.39 8.80
N SER A 123 -7.54 14.08 9.89
CA SER A 123 -6.17 14.52 10.17
C SER A 123 -5.20 13.33 10.31
N PRO A 124 -3.93 13.49 9.92
CA PRO A 124 -2.90 12.48 10.14
C PRO A 124 -2.68 12.17 11.62
N THR A 125 -2.15 10.98 11.89
CA THR A 125 -1.80 10.51 13.25
C THR A 125 -0.41 9.89 13.23
N ILE A 126 0.32 9.95 14.35
CA ILE A 126 1.61 9.27 14.50
C ILE A 126 1.42 7.95 15.24
N ILE A 127 2.06 6.88 14.77
CA ILE A 127 2.00 5.58 15.46
C ILE A 127 2.78 5.65 16.78
N GLY A 128 2.11 5.29 17.87
CA GLY A 128 2.71 5.23 19.21
C GLY A 128 2.58 6.52 20.03
N GLU A 129 1.91 7.54 19.50
CA GLU A 129 1.46 8.74 20.23
C GLU A 129 0.03 8.58 20.78
#